data_AF-A0A183HFA9-F1
#
_entry.id   AF-A0A183HFA9-F1
#
_cell.length_a   1.000
_cell.length_b   1.000
_cell.length_c   1.000
_cell.angle_alpha   90.00
_cell.angle_beta   90.00
_cell.angle_gamma   90.00
#
_symmetry.space_group_name_H-M   'P 1'
#
loop_
_entity.id
_entity.type
_entity.pdbx_description
1 polymer ?
#
loop_
_entity_poly.entity_id
_entity_poly.type
_entity_poly.pdbx_seq_one_letter_code
_entity_poly.pdbx_strand_id
1 'polypeptide(L)'
;MCKNEFERVMSSGHPEHFLRKPGEKYSRKELIHAWTIYLKKELKTKKAQEEELLLVKLRQKADLFNRLFSSDSDLTDKEIEKLLEEAREEDSLVCLFD
;
A
#
# COMPACT_ATOMS: atom_id res chain seq x y z
N MET A 1 1.27 -20.15 10.02
CA MET A 1 0.72 -19.40 8.88
C MET A 1 1.65 -19.39 7.67
N CYS A 2 2.93 -19.02 7.79
CA CYS A 2 3.85 -18.92 6.63
C CYS A 2 4.08 -20.24 5.86
N LYS A 3 4.13 -21.40 6.54
CA LYS A 3 4.32 -22.70 5.88
C LYS A 3 3.16 -23.06 4.93
N ASN A 4 1.92 -22.81 5.35
CA ASN A 4 0.73 -23.11 4.55
C ASN A 4 0.62 -22.19 3.34
N GLU A 5 0.97 -20.90 3.49
CA GLU A 5 1.03 -19.98 2.34
C GLU A 5 2.15 -20.35 1.37
N PHE A 6 3.31 -20.74 1.88
CA PHE A 6 4.41 -21.22 1.05
C PHE A 6 4.02 -22.46 0.25
N GLU A 7 3.39 -23.45 0.89
CA GLU A 7 2.90 -24.65 0.20
C GLU A 7 1.80 -24.33 -0.83
N ARG A 8 0.90 -23.39 -0.54
CA ARG A 8 -0.11 -22.89 -1.48
C ARG A 8 0.54 -22.26 -2.72
N VAL A 9 1.47 -21.32 -2.53
CA VAL A 9 2.18 -20.62 -3.61
C VAL A 9 3.01 -21.59 -4.45
N MET A 10 3.67 -22.55 -3.81
CA MET A 10 4.45 -23.57 -4.51
C MET A 10 3.60 -24.59 -5.26
N SER A 11 2.33 -24.75 -4.89
CA SER A 11 1.36 -25.61 -5.58
C SER A 11 0.62 -24.88 -6.71
N SER A 12 0.66 -23.55 -6.73
CA SER A 12 0.12 -22.76 -7.84
C SER A 12 1.10 -22.65 -9.01
N GLY A 13 0.58 -22.62 -10.23
CA GLY A 13 1.36 -22.30 -11.43
C GLY A 13 1.99 -20.91 -11.32
N HIS A 14 3.10 -20.70 -12.03
CA HIS A 14 3.85 -19.44 -12.00
C HIS A 14 2.95 -18.21 -12.28
N PRO A 15 3.13 -17.07 -11.58
CA PRO A 15 2.24 -15.91 -11.66
C PRO A 15 2.35 -15.13 -12.97
N GLU A 16 3.53 -15.09 -13.57
CA GLU A 16 3.67 -14.69 -14.97
C GLU A 16 3.54 -15.96 -15.83
N HIS A 17 2.57 -16.02 -16.74
CA HIS A 17 2.49 -17.11 -17.72
C HIS A 17 3.88 -17.31 -18.34
N PHE A 18 4.55 -18.42 -17.99
CA PHE A 18 5.92 -18.59 -18.42
C PHE A 18 5.92 -18.63 -19.94
N LEU A 19 6.78 -17.77 -20.51
CA LEU A 19 7.10 -17.61 -21.92
C LEU A 19 7.73 -18.87 -22.51
N ARG A 20 7.06 -20.04 -22.45
CA ARG A 20 7.48 -21.26 -23.19
C ARG A 20 6.30 -22.15 -23.56
N LYS A 21 6.56 -22.99 -24.55
CA LYS A 21 5.59 -23.85 -25.20
C LYS A 21 5.02 -24.87 -24.21
N PRO A 22 3.73 -25.27 -24.36
CA PRO A 22 3.14 -26.34 -23.56
C PRO A 22 4.01 -27.62 -23.58
N GLY A 23 4.33 -28.17 -22.42
CA GLY A 23 5.00 -29.48 -22.29
C GLY A 23 6.40 -29.48 -21.65
N GLU A 24 7.02 -28.33 -21.42
CA GLU A 24 8.31 -28.26 -20.71
C GLU A 24 8.12 -28.41 -19.18
N LYS A 25 8.86 -29.35 -18.56
CA LYS A 25 8.89 -29.54 -17.10
C LYS A 25 9.87 -28.54 -16.48
N TYR A 26 9.49 -27.92 -15.36
CA TYR A 26 10.38 -27.11 -14.53
C TYR A 26 11.06 -27.95 -13.45
N SER A 27 12.27 -27.56 -13.04
CA SER A 27 12.81 -28.00 -11.75
C SER A 27 12.18 -27.19 -10.61
N ARG A 28 12.06 -27.80 -9.42
CA ARG A 28 11.54 -27.11 -8.23
C ARG A 28 12.34 -25.84 -7.89
N LYS A 29 13.65 -25.85 -8.19
CA LYS A 29 14.55 -24.71 -7.96
C LYS A 29 14.20 -23.51 -8.85
N GLU A 30 13.91 -23.75 -10.13
CA GLU A 30 13.51 -22.70 -11.08
C GLU A 30 12.17 -22.08 -10.68
N LEU A 31 11.19 -22.89 -10.27
CA LEU A 31 9.90 -22.41 -9.79
C LEU A 31 10.04 -21.51 -8.55
N ILE A 32 10.83 -21.93 -7.56
CA ILE A 32 11.10 -21.13 -6.36
C ILE A 32 11.77 -19.80 -6.72
N HIS A 33 12.77 -19.84 -7.59
CA HIS A 33 13.51 -18.65 -8.01
C HIS A 33 12.59 -17.62 -8.67
N ALA A 34 11.73 -18.09 -9.56
CA ALA A 34 10.86 -17.23 -10.33
C ALA A 34 9.74 -16.60 -9.47
N TRP A 35 9.13 -17.37 -8.56
CA TRP A 35 8.24 -16.82 -7.51
C TRP A 35 8.95 -15.79 -6.62
N THR A 36 10.22 -16.05 -6.26
CA THR A 36 10.99 -15.11 -5.43
C THR A 36 11.20 -13.77 -6.15
N ILE A 37 11.50 -13.79 -7.45
CA ILE A 37 11.63 -12.57 -8.25
C ILE A 37 10.30 -11.83 -8.34
N TYR A 38 9.21 -12.54 -8.66
CA TYR A 38 7.88 -11.97 -8.76
C TYR A 38 7.46 -11.30 -7.45
N LEU A 39 7.55 -12.01 -6.32
CA LEU A 39 7.15 -11.48 -5.01
C LEU A 39 8.00 -10.27 -4.59
N LYS A 40 9.31 -10.26 -4.93
CA LYS A 40 10.16 -9.08 -4.70
C LYS A 40 9.73 -7.88 -5.53
N LYS A 41 9.31 -8.09 -6.77
CA LYS A 41 8.80 -7.03 -7.64
C LYS A 41 7.48 -6.50 -7.13
N GLU A 42 6.54 -7.39 -6.81
CA GLU A 42 5.24 -7.03 -6.21
C GLU A 42 5.40 -6.22 -4.93
N LEU A 43 6.31 -6.64 -4.03
CA LEU A 43 6.58 -5.92 -2.80
C LEU A 43 7.09 -4.49 -3.07
N LYS A 44 8.00 -4.33 -4.04
CA LYS A 44 8.50 -3.01 -4.44
C LYS A 44 7.38 -2.13 -5.02
N THR A 45 6.53 -2.69 -5.88
CA THR A 45 5.39 -1.96 -6.45
C THR A 45 4.41 -1.51 -5.36
N LYS A 46 4.03 -2.41 -4.45
CA LYS A 46 3.14 -2.09 -3.34
C LYS A 46 3.70 -0.99 -2.45
N LYS A 47 4.99 -1.08 -2.11
CA LYS A 47 5.67 -0.04 -1.33
C LYS A 47 5.66 1.32 -2.05
N ALA A 48 5.95 1.34 -3.35
CA ALA A 48 5.90 2.58 -4.13
C ALA A 48 4.49 3.19 -4.19
N GLN A 49 3.45 2.35 -4.34
CA GLN A 49 2.05 2.80 -4.30
C GLN A 49 1.65 3.36 -2.94
N GLU A 50 2.10 2.73 -1.86
CA GLU A 50 1.87 3.20 -0.49
C GLU A 50 2.57 4.55 -0.24
N GLU A 51 3.83 4.70 -0.66
CA GLU A 51 4.58 5.96 -0.60
C GLU A 51 3.89 7.07 -1.41
N GLU A 52 3.39 6.77 -2.62
CA GLU A 52 2.64 7.72 -3.43
C GLU A 52 1.33 8.14 -2.77
N LEU A 53 0.59 7.19 -2.19
CA LEU A 53 -0.65 7.48 -1.45
C LEU A 53 -0.37 8.40 -0.25
N LEU A 54 0.71 8.15 0.49
CA LEU A 54 1.13 9.00 1.60
C LEU A 54 1.46 10.43 1.13
N LEU A 55 2.15 10.58 -0.01
CA LEU A 55 2.44 11.89 -0.60
C LEU A 55 1.16 12.64 -1.00
N VAL A 56 0.17 11.95 -1.56
CA VAL A 56 -1.14 12.54 -1.88
C VAL A 56 -1.84 13.03 -0.62
N LYS A 57 -1.88 12.21 0.44
CA LYS A 57 -2.45 12.60 1.74
C LYS A 57 -1.75 13.82 2.34
N LEU A 58 -0.42 13.87 2.29
CA LEU A 58 0.35 15.02 2.78
C LEU A 58 0.02 16.30 2.02
N ARG A 59 -0.11 16.23 0.69
CA ARG A 59 -0.50 17.39 -0.14
C ARG A 59 -1.91 17.87 0.21
N GLN A 60 -2.87 16.96 0.33
CA GLN A 60 -4.24 17.31 0.73
C GLN A 60 -4.28 17.97 2.12
N LYS A 61 -3.52 17.47 3.09
CA LYS A 61 -3.40 18.09 4.41
C LYS A 61 -2.76 19.46 4.35
N ALA A 62 -1.72 19.64 3.53
CA ALA A 62 -1.07 20.94 3.34
C ALA A 62 -2.03 21.96 2.70
N ASP A 63 -2.81 21.56 1.69
CA ASP A 63 -3.82 22.43 1.06
C ASP A 63 -4.91 22.82 2.06
N LEU A 64 -5.36 21.89 2.89
CA LEU A 64 -6.33 22.17 3.94
C LEU A 64 -5.78 23.16 4.98
N PHE A 65 -4.52 22.97 5.41
CA PHE A 65 -3.84 23.88 6.31
C PHE A 65 -3.75 25.28 5.72
N ASN A 66 -3.32 25.40 4.46
CA ASN A 66 -3.25 26.69 3.77
C ASN A 66 -4.61 27.39 3.70
N ARG A 67 -5.70 26.64 3.49
CA ARG A 67 -7.06 27.19 3.52
C ARG A 67 -7.48 27.66 4.91
N LEU A 68 -7.26 26.83 5.94
CA LEU A 68 -7.58 27.15 7.34
C LEU A 68 -6.89 28.42 7.83
N PHE A 69 -5.63 28.62 7.44
CA PHE A 69 -4.83 29.79 7.84
C PHE A 69 -4.83 30.92 6.80
N SER A 70 -5.66 30.82 5.76
CA SER A 70 -5.87 31.91 4.81
C SER A 70 -6.63 33.06 5.48
N SER A 71 -6.26 34.30 5.16
CA SER A 71 -7.01 35.50 5.59
C SER A 71 -8.44 35.51 5.06
N ASP A 72 -8.67 34.87 3.91
CA ASP A 72 -9.97 34.74 3.24
C ASP A 72 -10.45 33.28 3.26
N SER A 73 -10.32 32.61 4.40
CA SER A 73 -10.81 31.23 4.56
C SER A 73 -12.29 31.13 4.17
N ASP A 74 -12.61 30.15 3.32
CA ASP A 74 -13.97 29.84 2.90
C ASP A 74 -14.68 28.85 3.84
N LEU A 75 -13.98 28.40 4.89
CA LEU A 75 -14.47 27.42 5.84
C LEU A 75 -15.27 28.07 6.96
N THR A 76 -16.40 27.45 7.30
CA THR A 76 -17.23 27.84 8.45
C THR A 76 -16.68 27.26 9.76
N ASP A 77 -16.99 27.88 10.90
CA ASP A 77 -16.56 27.40 12.22
C ASP A 77 -16.92 25.92 12.48
N LYS A 78 -18.09 25.48 12.00
CA LYS A 78 -18.53 24.08 12.12
C LYS A 78 -17.67 23.11 11.31
N GLU A 79 -17.23 23.53 10.12
CA GLU A 79 -16.34 22.73 9.28
C GLU A 79 -14.96 22.64 9.92
N ILE A 80 -14.47 23.75 10.49
CA ILE A 80 -13.20 23.77 11.24
C ILE A 80 -13.28 22.83 12.44
N GLU A 81 -14.35 22.90 13.23
CA GLU A 81 -14.54 22.02 14.40
C GLU A 81 -14.56 20.55 14.02
N LYS A 82 -15.26 20.21 12.92
CA LYS A 82 -15.31 18.85 12.38
C LYS A 82 -13.92 18.34 11.94
N LEU A 83 -13.16 19.17 11.22
CA LEU A 83 -11.80 18.84 10.79
C LEU A 83 -10.84 18.62 11.97
N LEU A 84 -11.00 19.40 13.04
CA LEU A 84 -10.21 19.25 14.27
C LEU A 84 -10.56 17.95 15.02
N GLU A 85 -11.82 17.54 15.02
CA GLU A 85 -12.22 16.25 15.60
C GLU A 85 -11.68 15.06 14.79
N GLU A 86 -11.80 15.11 13.47
CA GLU A 86 -11.22 14.10 12.57
C GLU A 86 -9.70 13.97 12.78
N ALA A 87 -8.98 15.08 12.93
CA ALA A 87 -7.55 15.06 13.24
C ALA A 87 -7.24 14.41 14.60
N ARG A 88 -8.06 14.68 15.64
CA ARG A 88 -7.92 14.04 16.96
C ARG A 88 -8.17 12.53 16.89
N GLU A 89 -9.19 12.09 16.16
CA GLU A 89 -9.48 10.68 15.96
C GLU A 89 -8.32 9.98 15.23
N GLU A 90 -7.77 10.59 14.18
CA GLU A 90 -6.60 10.07 13.46
C GLU A 90 -5.38 9.93 14.39
N ASP A 91 -5.05 10.95 15.18
CA ASP A 91 -3.94 10.90 16.14
C ASP A 91 -4.15 9.81 17.21
N SER A 92 -5.40 9.64 17.68
CA SER A 92 -5.74 8.61 18.67
C SER A 92 -5.56 7.19 18.13
N LEU A 93 -5.85 6.98 16.84
CA LEU A 93 -5.65 5.69 16.17
C LEU A 93 -4.17 5.39 16.01
N VAL A 94 -3.35 6.39 15.68
CA VAL A 94 -1.89 6.22 15.56
C VAL A 94 -1.26 5.85 16.90
N CYS A 95 -1.69 6.47 18.01
CA CYS A 95 -1.16 6.18 19.35
C CYS A 95 -1.56 4.80 19.92
N LEU A 96 -2.46 4.05 19.26
CA LEU A 96 -2.84 2.68 19.67
C LEU A 96 -1.98 1.59 19.02
N PHE A 97 -1.11 1.96 18.07
CA PHE A 97 -0.21 1.04 17.36
C PHE A 97 1.27 1.17 17.78
N ASP A 98 1.59 2.08 18.71
CA ASP A 98 2.89 2.20 19.40
C ASP A 98 2.86 1.50 20.78
#